data_AF-W4L1M2-F1
#
_entry.id   AF-W4L1M2-F1
#
_cell.length_a   1.000
_cell.length_b   1.000
_cell.length_c   1.000
_cell.angle_alpha   90.00
_cell.angle_beta   90.00
_cell.angle_gamma   90.00
#
_symmetry.space_group_name_H-M   'P 1'
#
loop_
_entity.id
_entity.type
_entity.pdbx_description
1 polymer ?
#
loop_
_entity_poly.entity_id
_entity_poly.type
_entity_poly.pdbx_seq_one_letter_code
_entity_poly.pdbx_strand_id
1 'polypeptide(L)'
;MSESDISPELLDTPVSYTDIARIANDFLENWEELSPHLELTPQQEAEIRNTFKDYGAQKREALRKWKKIKGNAATYRVFIAAATATSNIELVDNVKAMLRAKEKPTGKQTSPYTS
;
A
#
# COMPACT_ATOMS: atom_id res chain seq x y z
N MET A 1 22.06 -11.21 -0.05
CA MET A 1 21.51 -9.85 -0.24
C MET A 1 20.71 -9.54 1.00
N SER A 2 21.08 -8.50 1.73
CA SER A 2 20.60 -8.23 3.09
C SER A 2 19.13 -7.81 3.11
N GLU A 3 18.38 -8.29 4.09
CA GLU A 3 16.92 -8.21 4.20
C GLU A 3 16.31 -6.81 4.52
N SER A 4 17.05 -5.71 4.41
CA SER A 4 16.51 -4.42 4.89
C SER A 4 17.14 -3.21 4.19
N ASP A 5 16.71 -2.96 2.95
CA ASP A 5 17.02 -1.72 2.20
C ASP A 5 16.07 -0.55 2.51
N ILE A 6 15.07 -0.74 3.37
CA ILE A 6 14.08 0.29 3.72
C ILE A 6 14.24 0.61 5.20
N SER A 7 14.33 1.90 5.52
CA SER A 7 14.43 2.39 6.90
C SER A 7 13.27 1.88 7.74
N PRO A 8 13.53 1.35 8.95
CA PRO A 8 12.47 0.89 9.85
C PRO A 8 11.48 2.01 10.19
N GLU A 9 11.94 3.26 10.25
CA GLU A 9 11.08 4.43 10.50
C GLU A 9 10.04 4.62 9.38
N LEU A 10 10.43 4.39 8.13
CA LEU A 10 9.53 4.49 7.00
C LEU A 10 8.51 3.33 7.01
N LEU A 11 8.93 2.13 7.43
CA LEU A 11 8.03 0.99 7.58
C LEU A 11 6.97 1.23 8.67
N ASP A 12 7.33 1.92 9.75
CA ASP A 12 6.44 2.24 10.86
C ASP A 12 5.63 3.54 10.65
N THR A 13 5.84 4.22 9.52
CA THR A 13 5.04 5.39 9.14
C THR A 13 3.62 4.95 8.73
N PRO A 14 2.56 5.63 9.19
CA PRO A 14 1.20 5.37 8.72
C PRO A 14 1.08 5.59 7.20
N VAL A 15 0.45 4.65 6.50
CA VAL A 15 0.22 4.75 5.04
C VAL A 15 -0.67 5.96 4.75
N SER A 16 -0.27 6.85 3.85
CA SER A 16 -1.07 8.04 3.51
C SER A 16 -2.24 7.70 2.59
N TYR A 17 -3.25 8.58 2.50
CA TYR A 17 -4.35 8.39 1.54
C TYR A 17 -3.89 8.45 0.07
N THR A 18 -2.84 9.21 -0.21
CA THR A 18 -2.22 9.26 -1.55
C THR A 18 -1.56 7.92 -1.88
N ASP A 19 -0.87 7.33 -0.92
CA ASP A 19 -0.24 6.02 -1.10
C ASP A 19 -1.26 4.90 -1.18
N ILE A 20 -2.36 4.98 -0.42
CA ILE A 20 -3.50 4.07 -0.58
C ILE A 20 -4.02 4.10 -2.01
N ALA A 21 -4.22 5.30 -2.59
CA ALA A 21 -4.71 5.41 -3.96
C ALA A 21 -3.73 4.78 -4.96
N ARG A 22 -2.43 5.03 -4.78
CA ARG A 22 -1.37 4.46 -5.62
C ARG A 22 -1.32 2.93 -5.50
N ILE A 23 -1.23 2.40 -4.29
CA ILE A 23 -1.18 0.95 -4.04
C ILE A 23 -2.42 0.26 -4.62
N ALA A 24 -3.61 0.79 -4.35
CA ALA A 24 -4.86 0.21 -4.81
C ALA A 24 -4.99 0.17 -6.34
N ASN A 25 -4.51 1.20 -7.04
CA ASN A 25 -4.65 1.32 -8.48
C ASN A 25 -3.53 0.57 -9.22
N ASP A 26 -2.30 0.70 -8.75
CA ASP A 26 -1.12 0.35 -9.53
C ASP A 26 -0.57 -1.05 -9.18
N PHE A 27 -0.80 -1.52 -7.95
CA PHE A 27 -0.14 -2.74 -7.43
C PHE A 27 -1.10 -3.81 -6.92
N LEU A 28 -2.23 -3.39 -6.35
CA LEU A 28 -3.20 -4.30 -5.77
C LEU A 28 -4.11 -4.85 -6.86
N GLU A 29 -4.01 -6.15 -7.13
CA GLU A 29 -4.90 -6.82 -8.08
C GLU A 29 -6.16 -7.32 -7.39
N ASN A 30 -6.02 -8.14 -6.36
CA ASN A 30 -7.12 -8.75 -5.61
C ASN A 30 -7.14 -8.24 -4.17
N TRP A 31 -8.15 -7.46 -3.80
CA TRP A 31 -8.27 -6.91 -2.44
C TRP A 31 -9.04 -7.84 -1.50
N GLU A 32 -9.84 -8.75 -2.04
CA GLU A 32 -10.65 -9.70 -1.28
C GLU A 32 -9.79 -10.75 -0.56
N GLU A 33 -8.67 -11.16 -1.14
CA GLU A 33 -7.72 -12.05 -0.45
C GLU A 33 -7.01 -11.35 0.71
N LEU A 34 -6.81 -10.03 0.60
CA LEU A 34 -6.17 -9.20 1.62
C LEU A 34 -7.12 -8.79 2.74
N SER A 35 -8.42 -8.74 2.47
CA SER A 35 -9.43 -8.23 3.40
C SER A 35 -9.35 -8.87 4.80
N PRO A 36 -9.14 -10.19 4.99
CA PRO A 36 -9.15 -10.79 6.32
C PRO A 36 -7.91 -10.37 7.13
N HIS A 37 -6.78 -10.17 6.44
CA HIS A 37 -5.52 -9.72 7.04
C HIS A 37 -5.51 -8.21 7.33
N LEU A 38 -6.45 -7.47 6.73
CA LEU A 38 -6.70 -6.06 7.00
C LEU A 38 -7.85 -5.86 8.01
N GLU A 39 -8.30 -6.91 8.69
CA GLU A 39 -9.39 -6.88 9.68
C GLU A 39 -10.71 -6.36 9.10
N LEU A 40 -10.93 -6.52 7.79
CA LEU A 40 -12.21 -6.24 7.16
C LEU A 40 -13.14 -7.43 7.39
N THR A 41 -14.37 -7.14 7.85
CA THR A 41 -15.38 -8.18 8.02
C THR A 41 -16.09 -8.50 6.70
N PRO A 42 -16.67 -9.69 6.54
CA PRO A 42 -17.45 -10.03 5.34
C PRO A 42 -18.59 -9.04 5.05
N GLN A 43 -19.19 -8.47 6.10
CA GLN A 43 -20.20 -7.42 5.97
C GLN A 43 -19.61 -6.14 5.38
N GLN A 44 -18.44 -5.73 5.85
CA GLN A 44 -17.77 -4.55 5.32
C GLN A 44 -17.33 -4.74 3.86
N GLU A 45 -16.92 -5.95 3.48
CA GLU A 45 -16.63 -6.25 2.07
C GLU A 45 -17.89 -6.17 1.20
N ALA A 46 -18.99 -6.75 1.66
CA ALA A 46 -20.25 -6.71 0.94
C ALA A 46 -20.74 -5.26 0.76
N GLU A 47 -20.61 -4.42 1.80
CA GLU A 47 -20.87 -2.99 1.71
C GLU A 47 -20.01 -2.31 0.63
N ILE A 48 -18.72 -2.62 0.55
CA ILE A 48 -17.82 -2.06 -0.48
C ILE A 48 -18.27 -2.49 -1.87
N ARG A 49 -18.52 -3.79 -2.10
CA ARG A 49 -18.97 -4.32 -3.40
C ARG A 49 -20.32 -3.73 -3.84
N ASN A 50 -21.24 -3.53 -2.90
CA ASN A 50 -22.55 -2.97 -3.17
C ASN A 50 -22.52 -1.46 -3.43
N THR A 51 -21.60 -0.75 -2.79
CA THR A 51 -21.50 0.73 -2.90
C THR A 51 -20.70 1.16 -4.13
N PHE A 52 -19.60 0.46 -4.43
CA PHE A 52 -18.66 0.85 -5.47
C PHE A 52 -18.73 -0.12 -6.65
N LYS A 53 -19.23 0.34 -7.80
CA LYS A 53 -19.31 -0.49 -9.03
C LYS A 53 -17.97 -0.67 -9.74
N ASP A 54 -17.08 0.30 -9.61
CA ASP A 54 -15.72 0.25 -10.17
C ASP A 54 -14.80 -0.56 -9.25
N TYR A 55 -14.13 -1.56 -9.81
CA TYR A 55 -13.24 -2.43 -9.04
C TYR A 55 -12.04 -1.67 -8.47
N GLY A 56 -11.51 -0.66 -9.20
CA GLY A 56 -10.48 0.24 -8.67
C GLY A 56 -10.95 1.03 -7.44
N ALA A 57 -12.20 1.49 -7.45
CA ALA A 57 -12.82 2.16 -6.31
C ALA A 57 -13.05 1.21 -5.13
N GLN A 58 -13.41 -0.06 -5.37
CA GLN A 58 -13.50 -1.07 -4.31
C GLN A 58 -12.15 -1.28 -3.61
N LYS A 59 -11.07 -1.48 -4.38
CA LYS A 59 -9.71 -1.61 -3.86
C LYS A 59 -9.30 -0.42 -2.99
N ARG A 60 -9.52 0.80 -3.49
CA ARG A 60 -9.22 2.03 -2.74
C ARG A 60 -10.02 2.11 -1.45
N GLU A 61 -11.31 1.81 -1.48
CA GLU A 61 -12.13 1.91 -0.28
C GLU A 61 -11.79 0.83 0.74
N ALA A 62 -11.46 -0.40 0.32
CA ALA A 62 -10.98 -1.44 1.23
C ALA A 62 -9.77 -0.96 2.04
N LEU A 63 -8.76 -0.41 1.37
CA LEU A 63 -7.57 0.13 2.04
C LEU A 63 -7.87 1.37 2.89
N ARG A 64 -8.80 2.25 2.46
CA ARG A 64 -9.25 3.38 3.30
C ARG A 64 -9.97 2.92 4.54
N LYS A 65 -10.81 1.89 4.44
CA LYS A 65 -11.56 1.34 5.58
C LYS A 65 -10.60 0.68 6.57
N TRP A 66 -9.63 -0.08 6.09
CA TRP A 66 -8.52 -0.58 6.90
C TRP A 66 -7.79 0.56 7.65
N LYS A 67 -7.42 1.63 6.95
CA LYS A 67 -6.79 2.81 7.59
C LYS A 67 -7.70 3.47 8.63
N LYS A 68 -9.01 3.55 8.39
CA LYS A 68 -9.98 4.07 9.36
C LYS A 68 -10.08 3.19 10.60
N ILE A 69 -10.04 1.87 10.44
CA ILE A 69 -10.09 0.89 11.55
C ILE A 69 -8.82 0.96 12.40
N LYS A 70 -7.64 0.90 11.76
CA LYS A 70 -6.35 0.87 12.47
C LYS A 70 -5.79 2.24 12.85
N GLY A 71 -6.31 3.33 12.27
CA GLY A 71 -5.80 4.69 12.51
C GLY A 71 -4.31 4.81 12.15
N ASN A 72 -3.51 5.26 13.12
CA ASN A 72 -2.05 5.39 12.94
C ASN A 72 -1.32 4.03 12.93
N ALA A 73 -1.94 2.95 13.41
CA ALA A 73 -1.37 1.61 13.31
C ALA A 73 -1.47 1.01 11.90
N ALA A 74 -2.14 1.69 10.96
CA ALA A 74 -2.15 1.32 9.54
C ALA A 74 -0.82 1.70 8.88
N THR A 75 0.26 1.03 9.23
CA THR A 75 1.63 1.31 8.75
C THR A 75 1.99 0.44 7.54
N TYR A 76 3.07 0.81 6.84
CA TYR A 76 3.57 0.00 5.73
C TYR A 76 4.03 -1.39 6.17
N ARG A 77 4.60 -1.51 7.38
CA ARG A 77 4.96 -2.80 7.97
C ARG A 77 3.76 -3.71 8.09
N VAL A 78 2.64 -3.20 8.62
CA VAL A 78 1.40 -3.96 8.78
C VAL A 78 0.83 -4.35 7.42
N PHE A 79 0.83 -3.43 6.45
CA PHE A 79 0.37 -3.73 5.09
C PHE A 79 1.22 -4.81 4.40
N ILE A 80 2.55 -4.71 4.48
CA ILE A 80 3.48 -5.70 3.91
C ILE A 80 3.29 -7.06 4.57
N ALA A 81 3.08 -7.10 5.89
CA ALA A 81 2.81 -8.35 6.60
C ALA A 81 1.51 -9.00 6.11
N ALA A 82 0.44 -8.21 5.89
CA ALA A 82 -0.81 -8.70 5.31
C ALA A 82 -0.60 -9.27 3.89
N ALA A 83 0.09 -8.54 3.02
CA ALA A 83 0.38 -9.00 1.65
C ALA A 83 1.30 -10.24 1.60
N THR A 84 2.23 -10.35 2.55
CA THR A 84 3.08 -11.54 2.69
C THR A 84 2.25 -12.75 3.15
N ALA A 85 1.30 -12.56 4.07
CA ALA A 85 0.44 -13.63 4.55
C ALA A 85 -0.48 -14.19 3.44
N THR A 86 -0.85 -13.37 2.45
CA THR A 86 -1.58 -13.81 1.25
C THR A 86 -0.67 -14.29 0.12
N SER A 87 0.63 -14.47 0.36
CA SER A 87 1.63 -14.85 -0.65
C SER A 87 1.68 -13.91 -1.87
N ASN A 88 1.23 -12.66 -1.73
CA ASN A 88 1.27 -11.66 -2.80
C ASN A 88 2.64 -10.97 -2.81
N ILE A 89 3.66 -11.74 -3.21
CA ILE A 89 5.07 -11.31 -3.19
C ILE A 89 5.29 -10.12 -4.14
N GLU A 90 4.62 -10.08 -5.29
CA GLU A 90 4.72 -8.97 -6.24
C GLU A 90 4.21 -7.66 -5.64
N LEU A 91 3.07 -7.67 -4.95
CA LEU A 91 2.58 -6.50 -4.22
C LEU A 91 3.58 -6.04 -3.15
N VAL A 92 4.18 -6.98 -2.42
CA VAL A 92 5.22 -6.67 -1.43
C VAL A 92 6.41 -5.98 -2.09
N ASP A 93 6.92 -6.53 -3.20
CA ASP A 93 8.08 -5.97 -3.91
C ASP A 93 7.78 -4.59 -4.50
N ASN A 94 6.59 -4.39 -5.07
CA ASN A 94 6.14 -3.11 -5.60
C ASN A 94 6.01 -2.04 -4.52
N VAL A 95 5.42 -2.38 -3.37
CA VAL A 95 5.33 -1.46 -2.22
C VAL A 95 6.72 -1.14 -1.67
N LYS A 96 7.60 -2.14 -1.55
CA LYS A 96 8.99 -1.93 -1.12
C LYS A 96 9.75 -1.03 -2.10
N ALA A 97 9.61 -1.23 -3.41
CA ALA A 97 10.21 -0.38 -4.43
C ALA A 97 9.68 1.06 -4.36
N MET A 98 8.38 1.24 -4.15
CA MET A 98 7.76 2.55 -3.93
C MET A 98 8.37 3.26 -2.71
N LEU A 99 8.59 2.54 -1.61
CA LEU A 99 9.19 3.11 -0.39
C LEU A 99 10.65 3.51 -0.59
N ARG A 100 11.46 2.66 -1.25
CA ARG A 100 12.85 3.00 -1.59
C ARG A 100 12.95 4.29 -2.43
N ALA A 101 11.99 4.50 -3.34
CA ALA A 101 11.92 5.71 -4.15
C ALA A 101 11.58 6.97 -3.33
N LYS A 102 10.94 6.82 -2.16
CA LYS A 102 10.66 7.93 -1.23
C LYS A 102 11.86 8.30 -0.37
N GLU A 103 12.69 7.32 0.00
CA GLU A 103 13.90 7.54 0.81
C GLU A 103 15.01 8.24 0.05
N LYS A 104 15.06 8.04 -1.27
CA LYS A 104 15.94 8.79 -2.15
C LYS A 104 15.21 10.08 -2.55
N PRO A 105 15.42 11.24 -1.88
CA PRO A 105 15.04 12.49 -2.51
C PRO A 105 15.77 12.51 -3.85
N THR A 106 15.02 12.70 -4.93
CA THR A 106 15.53 12.79 -6.29
C THR A 106 16.82 13.61 -6.31
N GLY A 107 17.95 12.89 -6.40
CA GLY A 107 19.25 13.50 -6.64
C GLY A 107 19.08 14.33 -7.91
N LYS A 108 19.31 15.65 -7.75
CA LYS A 108 19.20 16.68 -8.77
C LYS A 108 19.42 16.13 -10.19
N GLN A 109 18.41 16.28 -11.03
CA GLN A 109 18.58 16.23 -12.48
C GLN A 109 19.49 17.42 -12.84
N THR A 110 20.80 17.19 -12.89
CA THR A 110 21.75 18.15 -13.45
C THR A 110 21.50 18.18 -14.94
N SER A 111 20.68 19.14 -15.37
CA SER A 111 20.58 19.55 -16.77
C SER A 111 21.97 20.00 -17.24
N PRO A 112 22.59 19.39 -18.27
CA PRO A 112 23.76 19.98 -18.88
C PRO A 112 23.27 21.12 -19.78
N TYR A 113 23.20 22.33 -19.23
CA TYR A 113 23.33 23.53 -20.05
C TYR A 113 24.82 23.61 -20.45
N THR A 114 25.13 23.15 -21.66
CA THR A 114 26.34 23.57 -22.35
C THR A 114 26.02 24.85 -23.12
N SER A 115 26.79 25.89 -22.81
CA SER A 115 26.86 27.19 -23.50
C SER A 115 27.21 27.06 -24.97
#